data_AF-A0A927MNJ1-F1
#
_entry.id   AF-A0A927MNJ1-F1
#
_cell.length_a   1.000
_cell.length_b   1.000
_cell.length_c   1.000
_cell.angle_alpha   90.00
_cell.angle_beta   90.00
_cell.angle_gamma   90.00
#
_symmetry.space_group_name_H-M   'P 1'
#
loop_
_entity.id
_entity.type
_entity.pdbx_description
1 polymer ?
#
loop_
_entity_poly.entity_id
_entity_poly.type
_entity_poly.pdbx_seq_one_letter_code
_entity_poly.pdbx_strand_id
1 'polypeptide(L)'
;MDDGQGHERAGRPGDLSRFVVERLNAGDVDGLVALYEPDAVLALPNGLIATGSSEIRKAYEHLVADKPTFAPGQQLTTLRTGDLALTSTRLVDGGVTVE
;
A
#
# COMPACT_ATOMS: atom_id res chain seq x y z
N MET A 1 -14.81 -10.54 -24.20
CA MET A 1 -13.61 -9.81 -23.77
C MET A 1 -14.19 -8.69 -22.95
N ASP A 2 -14.17 -8.86 -21.64
CA ASP A 2 -14.77 -7.91 -20.71
C ASP A 2 -13.64 -7.05 -20.16
N ASP A 3 -13.84 -5.74 -20.20
CA ASP A 3 -12.83 -4.70 -20.07
C ASP A 3 -12.10 -4.77 -18.72
N GLY A 4 -10.80 -4.45 -18.75
CA GLY A 4 -9.97 -4.36 -17.55
C GLY A 4 -10.65 -3.52 -16.47
N GLN A 5 -11.05 -4.18 -15.39
CA GLN A 5 -11.57 -3.53 -14.19
C GLN A 5 -10.43 -2.69 -13.61
N GLY A 6 -10.41 -1.39 -13.92
CA GLY A 6 -9.47 -0.46 -13.30
C GLY A 6 -9.69 -0.48 -11.79
N HIS A 7 -8.62 -0.74 -11.02
CA HIS A 7 -8.67 -0.66 -9.56
C HIS A 7 -9.08 0.74 -9.11
N GLU A 8 -9.93 0.84 -8.10
CA GLU A 8 -10.36 2.12 -7.54
C GLU A 8 -9.14 2.99 -7.21
N ARG A 9 -9.12 4.24 -7.67
CA ARG A 9 -8.01 5.16 -7.39
C ARG A 9 -8.25 5.87 -6.06
N ALA A 10 -7.17 6.12 -5.31
CA ALA A 10 -7.23 6.95 -4.12
C ALA A 10 -7.67 8.37 -4.50
N GLY A 11 -8.84 8.79 -4.02
CA GLY A 11 -9.37 10.15 -4.24
C GLY A 11 -8.84 11.14 -3.21
N ARG A 12 -8.40 10.65 -2.05
CA ARG A 12 -7.75 11.40 -0.97
C ARG A 12 -6.55 10.60 -0.46
N PRO A 13 -5.50 11.25 0.09
CA PRO A 13 -4.32 10.56 0.60
C PRO A 13 -4.64 9.46 1.61
N GLY A 14 -5.62 9.71 2.50
CA GLY A 14 -6.04 8.72 3.51
C GLY A 14 -6.58 7.41 2.93
N ASP A 15 -7.09 7.42 1.69
CA ASP A 15 -7.59 6.21 1.04
C ASP A 15 -6.46 5.19 0.78
N LEU A 16 -5.20 5.63 0.68
CA LEU A 16 -4.04 4.75 0.44
C LEU A 16 -3.91 3.69 1.52
N SER A 17 -3.85 4.09 2.79
CA SER A 17 -3.69 3.16 3.92
C SER A 17 -4.81 2.12 3.98
N ARG A 18 -6.05 2.54 3.72
CA ARG A 18 -7.22 1.65 3.67
C ARG A 18 -7.13 0.68 2.50
N PHE A 19 -6.81 1.16 1.30
CA PHE A 19 -6.69 0.32 0.11
C PHE A 19 -5.54 -0.68 0.21
N VAL A 20 -4.42 -0.33 0.83
CA VAL A 20 -3.31 -1.27 1.08
C VAL A 20 -3.82 -2.46 1.91
N VAL A 21 -4.52 -2.21 3.02
CA VAL A 21 -5.05 -3.30 3.88
C VAL A 21 -6.10 -4.13 3.14
N GLU A 22 -7.05 -3.49 2.46
CA GLU A 22 -8.10 -4.18 1.70
C GLU A 22 -7.51 -5.11 0.63
N ARG A 23 -6.53 -4.61 -0.15
CA ARG A 23 -5.91 -5.36 -1.25
C ARG A 23 -4.93 -6.42 -0.76
N LEU A 24 -4.21 -6.16 0.35
CA LEU A 24 -3.40 -7.19 1.02
C LEU A 24 -4.26 -8.37 1.47
N ASN A 25 -5.37 -8.10 2.16
CA ASN A 25 -6.29 -9.14 2.63
C ASN A 25 -6.99 -9.89 1.48
N ALA A 26 -7.21 -9.22 0.35
CA ALA A 26 -7.74 -9.85 -0.85
C ALA A 26 -6.70 -10.65 -1.66
N GLY A 27 -5.40 -10.50 -1.34
CA GLY A 27 -4.31 -11.03 -2.17
C GLY A 27 -4.21 -10.36 -3.55
N ASP A 28 -4.72 -9.15 -3.70
CA ASP A 28 -4.78 -8.40 -4.96
C ASP A 28 -3.47 -7.66 -5.23
N VAL A 29 -2.49 -8.39 -5.77
CA VAL A 29 -1.16 -7.85 -6.12
C VAL A 29 -1.27 -6.76 -7.18
N ASP A 30 -2.11 -6.94 -8.19
CA ASP A 30 -2.27 -5.94 -9.27
C ASP A 30 -2.83 -4.63 -8.70
N GLY A 31 -3.80 -4.72 -7.80
CA GLY A 31 -4.33 -3.56 -7.12
C GLY A 31 -3.31 -2.92 -6.20
N LEU A 32 -2.50 -3.68 -5.47
CA LEU A 32 -1.46 -3.11 -4.62
C LEU A 32 -0.45 -2.30 -5.44
N VAL A 33 0.01 -2.85 -6.56
CA VAL A 33 0.96 -2.17 -7.47
C VAL A 33 0.33 -0.92 -8.07
N ALA A 34 -0.98 -0.92 -8.36
CA ALA A 34 -1.70 0.23 -8.91
C ALA A 34 -1.80 1.44 -7.96
N LEU A 35 -1.44 1.29 -6.67
CA LEU A 35 -1.35 2.41 -5.72
C LEU A 35 -0.04 3.20 -5.85
N TYR A 36 0.95 2.66 -6.56
CA TYR A 36 2.28 3.23 -6.67
C TYR A 36 2.48 3.94 -8.01
N GLU A 37 3.26 5.02 -7.98
CA GLU A 37 3.85 5.58 -9.19
C GLU A 37 4.88 4.60 -9.80
N PRO A 38 5.14 4.66 -11.12
CA PRO A 38 6.01 3.69 -11.80
C PRO A 38 7.41 3.51 -11.21
N ASP A 39 7.99 4.60 -10.70
CA ASP A 39 9.34 4.66 -10.13
C ASP A 39 9.35 4.75 -8.60
N ALA A 40 8.23 4.42 -7.95
CA ALA A 40 8.10 4.52 -6.49
C ALA A 40 9.06 3.56 -5.76
N VAL A 41 9.30 3.86 -4.48
CA VAL A 41 10.14 3.07 -3.60
C VAL A 41 9.30 2.54 -2.44
N LEU A 42 9.34 1.23 -2.21
CA LEU A 42 8.74 0.57 -1.06
C LEU A 42 9.85 0.13 -0.10
N ALA A 43 9.82 0.66 1.12
CA ALA A 43 10.65 0.15 2.21
C ALA A 43 10.02 -1.11 2.82
N LEU A 44 10.85 -2.13 3.00
CA LEU A 44 10.48 -3.43 3.56
C LEU A 44 11.21 -3.65 4.89
N PRO A 45 10.78 -4.63 5.71
CA PRO A 45 11.49 -4.97 6.95
C PRO A 45 12.99 -5.25 6.73
N ASN A 46 13.78 -5.06 7.78
CA ASN A 46 15.24 -5.27 7.80
C ASN A 46 16.04 -4.37 6.82
N GLY A 47 15.48 -3.22 6.45
CA GLY A 47 16.16 -2.24 5.59
C GLY A 47 16.19 -2.61 4.11
N LEU A 48 15.41 -3.61 3.71
CA LEU A 48 15.22 -3.96 2.30
C LEU A 48 14.41 -2.88 1.59
N ILE A 49 14.67 -2.71 0.30
CA ILE A 49 14.02 -1.72 -0.55
C ILE A 49 13.63 -2.38 -1.87
N ALA A 50 12.41 -2.10 -2.35
CA ALA A 50 11.95 -2.42 -3.70
C ALA A 50 11.72 -1.13 -4.47
N THR A 51 12.29 -1.02 -5.67
CA THR A 51 12.21 0.16 -6.53
C THR A 51 11.46 -0.17 -7.83
N GLY A 52 10.46 0.64 -8.11
CA GLY A 52 9.60 0.54 -9.28
C GLY A 52 8.62 -0.63 -9.24
N SER A 53 7.64 -0.59 -10.15
CA SER A 53 6.49 -1.50 -10.11
C SER A 53 6.85 -2.99 -10.16
N SER A 54 7.95 -3.37 -10.81
CA SER A 54 8.36 -4.78 -10.92
C SER A 54 8.89 -5.35 -9.60
N GLU A 55 9.70 -4.61 -8.86
CA GLU A 55 10.22 -5.07 -7.57
C GLU A 55 9.14 -5.01 -6.49
N ILE A 56 8.31 -3.95 -6.52
CA ILE A 56 7.16 -3.82 -5.62
C ILE A 56 6.18 -4.99 -5.82
N ARG A 57 5.91 -5.38 -7.07
CA ARG A 57 5.10 -6.56 -7.38
C ARG A 57 5.65 -7.82 -6.70
N LYS A 58 6.93 -8.11 -6.89
CA LYS A 58 7.57 -9.31 -6.29
C LYS A 58 7.49 -9.31 -4.77
N ALA A 59 7.66 -8.13 -4.15
CA ALA A 59 7.54 -7.98 -2.71
C ALA A 59 6.12 -8.31 -2.23
N TYR A 60 5.10 -7.81 -2.91
CA TYR A 60 3.71 -8.12 -2.57
C TYR A 60 3.31 -9.56 -2.87
N GLU A 61 3.76 -10.14 -3.99
CA GLU A 61 3.55 -11.58 -4.28
C GLU A 61 4.08 -12.46 -3.15
N HIS A 62 5.26 -12.13 -2.62
CA HIS A 62 5.81 -12.83 -1.47
C HIS A 62 4.97 -12.62 -0.20
N LEU A 63 4.57 -11.37 0.07
CA LEU A 63 3.81 -11.03 1.27
C LEU A 63 2.43 -11.69 1.32
N VAL A 64 1.73 -11.77 0.19
CA VAL A 64 0.38 -12.36 0.14
C VAL A 64 0.37 -13.88 0.01
N ALA A 65 1.52 -14.51 -0.29
CA ALA A 65 1.63 -15.95 -0.51
C ALA A 65 1.12 -16.77 0.70
N ASP A 66 1.40 -16.30 1.91
CA ASP A 66 0.98 -16.93 3.17
C ASP A 66 -0.45 -16.57 3.60
N LYS A 67 -1.16 -15.77 2.79
CA LYS A 67 -2.52 -15.25 3.07
C LYS A 67 -2.67 -14.65 4.48
N PRO A 68 -1.77 -13.73 4.87
CA PRO A 68 -1.89 -13.03 6.16
C PRO A 68 -3.21 -12.26 6.25
N THR A 69 -3.70 -12.11 7.47
CA THR A 69 -4.83 -11.21 7.77
C THR A 69 -4.30 -9.97 8.47
N PHE A 70 -4.51 -8.81 7.86
CA PHE A 70 -4.14 -7.50 8.39
C PHE A 70 -5.37 -6.81 8.97
N ALA A 71 -5.26 -6.39 10.22
CA ALA A 71 -6.25 -5.51 10.83
C ALA A 71 -6.00 -4.06 10.40
N PRO A 72 -7.04 -3.26 10.14
CA PRO A 72 -6.88 -1.83 9.92
C PRO A 72 -6.31 -1.17 11.18
N GLY A 73 -5.36 -0.25 11.01
CA GLY A 73 -4.82 0.56 12.10
C GLY A 73 -5.59 1.86 12.31
N GLN A 74 -5.12 2.67 13.27
CA GLN A 74 -5.62 4.02 13.48
C GLN A 74 -4.88 4.98 12.56
N GLN A 75 -5.57 5.47 11.53
CA GLN A 75 -5.03 6.51 10.66
C GLN A 75 -4.88 7.82 11.44
N LEU A 76 -3.70 8.43 11.36
CA LEU A 76 -3.39 9.72 11.97
C LEU A 76 -3.69 10.87 11.00
N THR A 77 -3.58 12.10 11.50
CA THR A 77 -3.78 13.30 10.68
C THR A 77 -2.81 13.31 9.50
N THR A 78 -3.36 13.37 8.28
CA THR A 78 -2.58 13.55 7.05
C THR A 78 -1.86 14.90 7.08
N LEU A 79 -0.53 14.87 6.96
CA LEU A 79 0.28 16.07 6.79
C LEU A 79 0.35 16.42 5.30
N ARG A 80 0.29 17.71 4.95
CA ARG A 80 0.23 18.17 3.56
C ARG A 80 1.19 19.31 3.31
N THR A 81 1.84 19.31 2.17
CA THR A 81 2.68 20.42 1.68
C THR A 81 2.61 20.48 0.17
N GLY A 82 2.03 21.55 -0.39
CA GLY A 82 1.82 21.66 -1.83
C GLY A 82 0.95 20.52 -2.37
N ASP A 83 1.50 19.77 -3.34
CA ASP A 83 0.90 18.59 -3.97
C ASP A 83 1.22 17.28 -3.23
N LEU A 84 2.09 17.31 -2.22
CA LEU A 84 2.46 16.14 -1.43
C LEU A 84 1.60 16.00 -0.18
N ALA A 85 1.35 14.75 0.20
CA ALA A 85 0.74 14.38 1.46
C ALA A 85 1.50 13.19 2.05
N LEU A 86 1.62 13.16 3.38
CA LEU A 86 2.14 12.02 4.13
C LEU A 86 1.01 11.46 4.98
N THR A 87 0.71 10.18 4.82
CA THR A 87 -0.15 9.44 5.73
C THR A 87 0.66 8.64 6.73
N SER A 88 0.06 8.40 7.89
CA SER A 88 0.62 7.50 8.88
C SER A 88 -0.50 6.75 9.58
N THR A 89 -0.27 5.47 9.82
CA THR A 89 -1.24 4.59 10.46
C THR A 89 -0.58 3.88 11.62
N ARG A 90 -1.12 4.05 12.83
CA ARG A 90 -0.68 3.31 14.00
C ARG A 90 -1.33 1.94 14.01
N LEU A 91 -0.51 0.89 14.01
CA LEU A 91 -0.94 -0.50 14.09
C LEU A 91 -1.23 -0.92 15.54
N VAL A 92 -1.94 -2.04 15.69
CA VAL A 92 -2.34 -2.59 16.99
C VAL A 92 -1.16 -3.01 17.88
N ASP A 93 -0.03 -3.36 17.25
CA ASP A 93 1.21 -3.76 17.91
C ASP A 93 2.10 -2.56 18.30
N GLY A 94 1.62 -1.33 18.05
CA GLY A 94 2.36 -0.10 18.29
C GLY A 94 3.31 0.30 17.15
N GLY A 95 3.43 -0.52 16.10
CA GLY A 95 4.11 -0.16 14.87
C GLY A 95 3.41 1.00 14.14
N VAL A 96 4.13 1.61 13.20
CA VAL A 96 3.59 2.69 12.36
C VAL A 96 3.96 2.41 10.91
N THR A 97 2.97 2.45 10.02
CA THR A 97 3.20 2.53 8.57
C THR A 97 3.06 3.98 8.12
N VAL A 98 3.72 4.30 7.02
CA VAL A 98 3.67 5.60 6.36
C VAL A 98 3.59 5.39 4.86
N GLU A 99 2.84 6.27 4.20
CA GLU A 99 2.69 6.31 2.75
C GLU A 99 2.78 7.77 2.26
#